data_AF-A0A0F9LMA1-F1
#
_entry.id   AF-A0A0F9LMA1-F1
#
_cell.length_a   1.000
_cell.length_b   1.000
_cell.length_c   1.000
_cell.angle_alpha   90.00
_cell.angle_beta   90.00
_cell.angle_gamma   90.00
#
_symmetry.space_group_name_H-M   'P 1'
#
loop_
_entity.id
_entity.type
_entity.pdbx_description
1 polymer ?
#
loop_
_entity_poly.entity_id
_entity_poly.type
_entity_poly.pdbx_seq_one_letter_code
_entity_poly.pdbx_strand_id
1 'polypeptide(L)'
;MRRLPVSTQTVYSDFVDRAWTRSYQELIRAGGSPFNQKPKGRDYWYLKMAMVNNVRRRDLYLGPDNLEIRARLEDHKAFKDVRKEWMDMTRALRSARLPGPDAISGKIISGISQAGVFRRRTAVVGSAAFLL
;
A
#
# COMPACT_ATOMS: atom_id res chain seq x y z
N MET A 1 10.42 -20.09 25.10
CA MET A 1 10.13 -19.02 24.12
C MET A 1 11.04 -17.83 24.40
N ARG A 2 11.81 -17.36 23.41
CA ARG A 2 12.67 -16.17 23.58
C ARG A 2 11.79 -14.92 23.49
N ARG A 3 11.77 -14.12 24.55
CA ARG A 3 11.01 -12.85 24.57
C ARG A 3 11.66 -11.86 23.59
N LEU A 4 10.86 -11.27 22.71
CA LEU A 4 11.33 -10.22 21.80
C LEU A 4 11.75 -8.97 22.61
N PRO A 5 12.73 -8.18 22.14
CA PRO A 5 13.01 -6.88 22.72
C PRO A 5 11.75 -6.00 22.80
N VAL A 6 11.62 -5.18 23.84
CA VAL A 6 10.45 -4.30 24.05
C VAL A 6 10.23 -3.38 22.85
N SER A 7 11.30 -2.83 22.29
CA SER A 7 11.24 -2.00 21.08
C SER A 7 10.58 -2.71 19.90
N THR A 8 10.91 -3.99 19.67
CA THR A 8 10.30 -4.79 18.60
C THR A 8 8.82 -5.06 18.87
N GLN A 9 8.44 -5.30 20.13
CA GLN A 9 7.03 -5.48 20.50
C GLN A 9 6.22 -4.21 20.24
N THR A 10 6.75 -3.04 20.61
CA THR A 10 6.10 -1.74 20.38
C THR A 10 5.94 -1.43 18.88
N VAL A 11 6.97 -1.67 18.07
CA VAL A 11 6.88 -1.49 16.62
C VAL A 11 5.85 -2.46 16.01
N TYR A 12 5.80 -3.71 16.50
CA TYR A 12 4.80 -4.68 16.03
C TYR A 12 3.38 -4.24 16.38
N SER A 13 3.12 -3.78 17.61
CA SER A 13 1.79 -3.31 17.99
C SER A 13 1.35 -2.09 17.19
N ASP A 14 2.23 -1.12 16.98
CA ASP A 14 1.94 0.07 16.16
C ASP A 14 1.68 -0.33 14.69
N PHE A 15 2.46 -1.28 14.17
CA PHE A 15 2.26 -1.80 12.81
C PHE A 15 0.89 -2.46 12.62
N VAL A 16 0.47 -3.32 13.56
CA VAL A 16 -0.83 -4.02 13.52
C VAL A 16 -1.98 -3.04 13.61
N ASP A 17 -1.93 -2.10 14.54
CA ASP A 17 -2.98 -1.08 14.74
C ASP A 17 -3.19 -0.22 13.47
N ARG A 18 -2.07 0.22 12.88
CA ARG A 18 -2.07 0.95 11.61
C ARG A 18 -2.58 0.11 10.43
N ALA A 19 -2.32 -1.20 10.42
CA ALA A 19 -2.78 -2.10 9.36
C ALA A 19 -4.30 -2.33 9.39
N TRP A 20 -4.92 -2.30 10.57
CA TRP A 20 -6.37 -2.44 10.72
C TRP A 20 -7.14 -1.18 10.36
N THR A 21 -6.55 -0.01 10.63
CA THR A 21 -7.20 1.28 10.39
C THR A 21 -7.17 1.70 8.93
N ARG A 22 -6.17 1.24 8.15
CA ARG A 22 -5.90 1.76 6.81
C ARG A 22 -6.35 0.80 5.72
N SER A 23 -6.89 1.33 4.62
CA SER A 23 -7.19 0.49 3.47
C SER A 23 -5.91 0.15 2.70
N TYR A 24 -5.71 -1.13 2.41
CA TYR A 24 -4.63 -1.61 1.55
C TYR A 24 -4.63 -0.92 0.18
N GLN A 25 -5.81 -0.57 -0.34
CA GLN A 25 -5.96 0.07 -1.63
C GLN A 25 -5.41 1.50 -1.64
N GLU A 26 -5.61 2.27 -0.57
CA GLU A 26 -5.05 3.62 -0.42
C GLU A 26 -3.52 3.57 -0.39
N LEU A 27 -2.93 2.64 0.36
CA LEU A 27 -1.47 2.50 0.43
C LEU A 27 -0.85 2.12 -0.93
N ILE A 28 -1.52 1.28 -1.71
CA ILE A 28 -1.07 0.94 -3.07
C ILE A 28 -1.21 2.14 -4.01
N ARG A 29 -2.34 2.85 -3.95
CA ARG A 29 -2.58 4.05 -4.77
C ARG A 29 -1.58 5.16 -4.45
N ALA A 30 -1.32 5.41 -3.16
CA ALA A 30 -0.29 6.34 -2.68
C ALA A 30 1.09 6.06 -3.27
N GLY A 31 1.37 4.80 -3.63
CA GLY A 31 2.60 4.42 -4.29
C GLY A 31 2.78 4.91 -5.72
N GLY A 32 1.71 5.34 -6.39
CA GLY A 32 1.80 6.00 -7.68
C GLY A 32 2.36 7.43 -7.56
N SER A 33 2.99 7.90 -8.64
CA SER A 33 3.45 9.29 -8.72
C SER A 33 2.53 10.09 -9.62
N PRO A 34 1.86 11.14 -9.09
CA PRO A 34 1.07 12.04 -9.91
C PRO A 34 1.95 12.76 -10.93
N PHE A 35 1.42 12.98 -12.11
CA PHE A 35 2.06 13.76 -13.17
C PHE A 35 1.00 14.43 -14.04
N ASN A 36 1.37 15.56 -14.64
CA ASN A 36 0.50 16.33 -15.51
C ASN A 36 0.89 16.13 -16.99
N GLN A 37 -0.10 16.02 -17.87
CA GLN A 37 0.07 16.11 -19.32
C GLN A 37 -0.77 17.26 -19.89
N LYS A 38 -0.23 17.93 -20.92
CA LYS A 38 -0.88 19.05 -21.63
C LYS A 38 -1.28 18.72 -23.09
N PRO A 39 -2.12 17.72 -23.37
CA PRO A 39 -2.63 17.51 -24.71
C PRO A 39 -3.47 18.72 -25.16
N LYS A 40 -3.14 19.26 -26.34
CA LYS A 40 -3.88 20.37 -26.98
C LYS A 40 -4.11 21.59 -26.07
N GLY A 41 -3.15 21.90 -25.20
CA GLY A 41 -3.17 23.09 -24.35
C GLY A 41 -4.05 23.01 -23.09
N ARG A 42 -4.61 21.84 -22.77
CA ARG A 42 -5.37 21.62 -21.53
C ARG A 42 -4.59 20.73 -20.57
N ASP A 43 -4.53 21.14 -19.31
CA ASP A 43 -3.84 20.41 -18.23
C ASP A 43 -4.68 19.25 -17.70
N TYR A 44 -4.08 18.07 -17.65
CA TYR A 44 -4.70 16.85 -17.17
C TYR A 44 -3.77 16.10 -16.22
N TRP A 45 -4.31 15.68 -15.09
CA TRP A 45 -3.58 14.92 -14.09
C TRP A 45 -3.78 13.42 -14.27
N TYR A 46 -2.68 12.69 -14.09
CA TYR A 46 -2.61 11.25 -14.13
C TYR A 46 -1.82 10.74 -12.93
N LEU A 47 -2.09 9.50 -12.52
CA LEU A 47 -1.30 8.78 -11.53
C LEU A 47 -0.54 7.66 -12.21
N LYS A 48 0.79 7.75 -12.20
CA LYS A 48 1.67 6.72 -12.76
C LYS A 48 1.55 5.45 -11.92
N MET A 49 1.02 4.39 -12.51
CA MET A 49 0.85 3.12 -11.82
C MET A 49 2.16 2.31 -11.82
N ALA A 50 2.45 1.63 -10.72
CA ALA A 50 3.60 0.74 -10.64
C ALA A 50 3.44 -0.46 -11.59
N MET A 51 4.57 -0.97 -12.08
CA MET A 51 4.62 -2.22 -12.83
C MET A 51 4.30 -3.38 -11.88
N VAL A 52 3.42 -4.29 -12.29
CA VAL A 52 3.07 -5.49 -11.52
C VAL A 52 3.38 -6.69 -12.41
N ASN A 53 4.23 -7.60 -11.94
CA ASN A 53 4.66 -8.81 -12.67
C ASN A 53 5.18 -8.49 -14.09
N ASN A 54 6.06 -7.50 -14.23
CA ASN A 54 6.58 -7.01 -15.53
C ASN A 54 5.52 -6.49 -16.52
N VAL A 55 4.26 -6.30 -16.07
CA VAL A 55 3.21 -5.69 -16.89
C VAL A 55 3.02 -4.25 -16.45
N ARG A 56 3.20 -3.31 -17.38
CA ARG A 56 2.91 -1.88 -17.14
C ARG A 56 1.40 -1.70 -17.10
N ARG A 57 0.88 -1.28 -15.96
CA ARG A 57 -0.54 -0.87 -15.84
C ARG A 57 -0.73 0.47 -16.54
N ARG A 58 -1.94 0.69 -17.07
CA ARG A 58 -2.33 2.00 -17.60
C ARG A 58 -2.27 3.04 -16.50
N ASP A 59 -1.74 4.22 -16.84
CA ASP A 59 -1.74 5.36 -15.95
C ASP A 59 -3.20 5.77 -15.65
N LEU A 60 -3.49 6.01 -14.38
CA LEU A 60 -4.87 6.30 -13.95
C LEU A 60 -5.16 7.78 -14.18
N TYR A 61 -6.17 8.08 -14.99
CA TYR A 61 -6.63 9.45 -15.20
C TYR A 61 -7.32 9.99 -13.95
N LEU A 62 -6.86 11.14 -13.46
CA LEU A 62 -7.41 11.80 -12.27
C LEU A 62 -8.44 12.87 -12.65
N GLY A 63 -8.22 13.58 -13.76
CA GLY A 63 -9.10 14.66 -14.19
C GLY A 63 -8.35 15.85 -14.80
N PRO A 64 -9.08 16.87 -15.28
CA PRO A 64 -8.48 18.16 -15.64
C PRO A 64 -7.93 18.87 -14.39
N ASP A 65 -6.95 19.75 -14.58
CA ASP A 65 -6.42 20.56 -13.47
C ASP A 65 -7.49 21.54 -12.95
N ASN A 66 -7.96 21.28 -11.73
CA ASN A 66 -8.93 22.11 -11.01
C ASN A 66 -8.65 22.03 -9.50
N LEU A 67 -9.34 22.87 -8.71
CA LEU A 67 -9.11 22.95 -7.26
C LEU A 67 -9.35 21.61 -6.54
N GLU A 68 -10.35 20.84 -6.97
CA GLU A 68 -10.66 19.53 -6.38
C GLU A 68 -9.52 18.52 -6.63
N ILE A 69 -8.99 18.46 -7.85
CA ILE A 69 -7.87 17.58 -8.18
C ILE A 69 -6.62 18.01 -7.43
N ARG A 70 -6.35 19.32 -7.31
CA ARG A 70 -5.22 19.81 -6.51
C ARG A 70 -5.33 19.43 -5.03
N ALA A 71 -6.52 19.54 -4.44
CA ALA A 71 -6.74 19.08 -3.06
C ALA A 71 -6.44 17.58 -2.90
N ARG A 72 -6.97 16.74 -3.82
CA ARG A 72 -6.67 15.30 -3.83
C ARG A 72 -5.19 14.97 -3.98
N LEU A 73 -4.44 15.81 -4.72
CA LEU A 73 -2.99 15.65 -4.87
C LEU A 73 -2.22 15.99 -3.60
N GLU A 74 -2.67 16.98 -2.82
CA GLU A 74 -2.09 17.27 -1.51
C GLU A 74 -2.36 16.13 -0.52
N ASP A 75 -3.59 15.60 -0.48
CA ASP A 75 -3.92 14.41 0.33
C ASP A 75 -3.03 13.22 -0.06
N HIS A 76 -2.78 13.03 -1.35
CA HIS A 76 -1.90 11.98 -1.86
C HIS A 76 -0.47 12.09 -1.33
N LYS A 77 0.05 13.31 -1.11
CA LYS A 77 1.38 13.50 -0.50
C LYS A 77 1.39 13.00 0.93
N ALA A 78 0.38 13.33 1.73
CA ALA A 78 0.27 12.82 3.10
C ALA A 78 0.23 11.28 3.12
N PHE A 79 -0.48 10.66 2.18
CA PHE A 79 -0.48 9.19 2.05
C PHE A 79 0.86 8.59 1.63
N LYS A 80 1.71 9.31 0.89
CA LYS A 80 3.06 8.84 0.55
C LYS A 80 3.95 8.73 1.78
N ASP A 81 3.89 9.70 2.67
CA ASP A 81 4.67 9.68 3.92
C ASP A 81 4.19 8.55 4.83
N VAL A 82 2.88 8.38 4.96
CA VAL A 82 2.28 7.25 5.67
C VAL A 82 2.74 5.90 5.09
N ARG A 83 2.78 5.77 3.75
CA ARG A 83 3.26 4.54 3.08
C ARG A 83 4.74 4.31 3.37
N LYS A 84 5.56 5.37 3.38
CA LYS A 84 6.99 5.29 3.68
C LYS A 84 7.21 4.77 5.09
N GLU A 85 6.55 5.34 6.09
CA GLU A 85 6.60 4.86 7.47
C GLU A 85 6.18 3.39 7.58
N TRP A 86 5.12 3.00 6.87
CA TRP A 86 4.64 1.61 6.85
C TRP A 86 5.68 0.64 6.26
N MET A 87 6.38 1.04 5.19
CA MET A 87 7.47 0.26 4.60
C MET A 87 8.68 0.17 5.54
N ASP A 88 8.99 1.24 6.27
CA ASP A 88 10.11 1.27 7.20
C ASP A 88 9.84 0.40 8.44
N MET A 89 8.64 0.43 9.00
CA MET A 89 8.20 -0.52 10.04
C MET A 89 8.28 -1.97 9.54
N THR A 90 7.78 -2.25 8.33
CA THR A 90 7.85 -3.60 7.73
C THR A 90 9.30 -4.09 7.62
N ARG A 91 10.21 -3.22 7.18
CA ARG A 91 11.65 -3.53 7.08
C ARG A 91 12.27 -3.78 8.45
N ALA A 92 11.93 -2.97 9.45
CA ALA A 92 12.40 -3.16 10.82
C ALA A 92 11.96 -4.52 11.38
N LEU A 93 10.67 -4.88 11.26
CA LEU A 93 10.16 -6.17 11.72
C LEU A 93 10.81 -7.36 10.99
N ARG A 94 11.04 -7.24 9.67
CA ARG A 94 11.77 -8.27 8.90
C ARG A 94 13.23 -8.41 9.36
N SER A 95 13.93 -7.31 9.61
CA SER A 95 15.31 -7.35 10.13
C SER A 95 15.40 -7.99 11.51
N ALA A 96 14.35 -7.85 12.33
CA ALA A 96 14.21 -8.52 13.62
C ALA A 96 13.85 -10.02 13.51
N ARG A 97 13.79 -10.57 12.28
CA ARG A 97 13.46 -11.98 11.98
C ARG A 97 12.09 -12.42 12.50
N LEU A 98 11.12 -11.49 12.54
CA LEU A 98 9.74 -11.89 12.77
C LEU A 98 9.24 -12.75 11.59
N PRO A 99 8.45 -13.79 11.86
CA PRO A 99 7.84 -14.59 10.81
C PRO A 99 6.92 -13.70 9.97
N GLY A 100 6.89 -13.97 8.66
CA GLY A 100 6.06 -13.26 7.70
C GLY A 100 5.76 -14.17 6.51
N PRO A 101 4.91 -13.74 5.57
CA PRO A 101 4.53 -14.57 4.45
C PRO A 101 5.70 -14.65 3.48
N ASP A 102 5.90 -15.82 2.87
CA ASP A 102 6.86 -15.97 1.78
C ASP A 102 6.45 -15.10 0.57
N ALA A 103 7.39 -14.91 -0.35
CA ALA A 103 7.17 -14.03 -1.50
C ALA A 103 6.02 -14.47 -2.42
N ILE A 104 5.75 -15.77 -2.53
CA ILE A 104 4.67 -16.31 -3.36
C ILE A 104 3.34 -16.07 -2.67
N SER A 105 3.21 -16.48 -1.41
CA SER A 105 2.01 -16.25 -0.61
C SER A 105 1.64 -14.77 -0.54
N GLY A 106 2.62 -13.89 -0.32
CA GLY A 106 2.41 -12.44 -0.31
C GLY A 106 1.91 -11.90 -1.65
N LYS A 107 2.44 -12.39 -2.78
CA LYS A 107 1.97 -12.00 -4.13
C LYS A 107 0.54 -12.47 -4.39
N ILE A 108 0.20 -13.70 -4.01
CA ILE A 108 -1.14 -14.26 -4.17
C ILE A 108 -2.15 -13.44 -3.37
N ILE A 109 -1.88 -13.21 -2.08
CA ILE A 109 -2.77 -12.45 -1.18
C ILE A 109 -2.92 -11.00 -1.66
N SER A 110 -1.84 -10.38 -2.13
CA SER A 110 -1.88 -9.06 -2.77
C SER A 110 -2.79 -9.04 -4.00
N GLY A 111 -2.72 -10.05 -4.87
CA GLY A 111 -3.57 -10.18 -6.05
C GLY A 111 -5.06 -10.33 -5.69
N ILE A 112 -5.36 -11.19 -4.72
CA ILE A 112 -6.71 -11.42 -4.18
C ILE A 112 -7.28 -10.12 -3.57
N SER A 113 -6.45 -9.39 -2.80
CA SER A 113 -6.82 -8.10 -2.22
C SER A 113 -7.12 -7.03 -3.29
N GLN A 114 -6.30 -6.96 -4.33
CA GLN A 114 -6.52 -6.05 -5.46
C GLN A 114 -7.79 -6.38 -6.25
N ALA A 115 -8.15 -7.65 -6.36
CA ALA A 115 -9.42 -8.09 -6.95
C ALA A 115 -10.64 -7.74 -6.05
N GLY A 116 -10.42 -7.25 -4.83
CA GLY A 116 -11.47 -6.79 -3.93
C GLY A 116 -12.19 -7.92 -3.20
N VAL A 117 -11.59 -9.12 -3.13
CA VAL A 117 -12.19 -10.30 -2.51
C VAL A 117 -12.48 -10.06 -1.03
N PHE A 118 -11.53 -9.48 -0.28
CA PHE A 118 -11.71 -9.15 1.14
C PHE A 118 -12.82 -8.13 1.43
N ARG A 119 -13.21 -7.30 0.44
CA ARG A 119 -14.36 -6.38 0.58
C ARG A 119 -15.70 -7.13 0.70
N ARG A 120 -15.74 -8.39 0.27
CA ARG A 120 -16.92 -9.27 0.36
C ARG A 120 -16.94 -10.13 1.62
N ARG A 121 -16.27 -9.70 2.70
CA ARG A 121 -16.19 -10.39 4.00
C ARG A 121 -15.57 -11.80 3.93
N THR A 122 -14.66 -12.02 3.00
CA THR A 122 -13.86 -13.25 2.94
C THR A 122 -12.69 -13.19 3.91
N ALA A 123 -12.23 -14.33 4.43
CA ALA A 123 -11.08 -14.42 5.32
C ALA A 123 -9.99 -15.35 4.76
N VAL A 124 -8.73 -15.12 5.15
CA VAL A 124 -7.62 -16.06 4.94
C VAL A 124 -7.61 -17.04 6.11
N VAL A 125 -7.46 -18.33 5.82
CA VAL A 125 -7.40 -19.39 6.84
C VAL A 125 -6.12 -20.22 6.69
N GLY A 126 -5.72 -20.92 7.75
CA GLY A 126 -4.50 -21.74 7.78
C GLY A 126 -3.24 -20.95 8.11
N SER A 127 -2.05 -21.53 7.86
CA SER A 127 -0.76 -20.94 8.25
C SER A 127 -0.53 -19.54 7.70
N ALA A 128 -1.07 -19.25 6.50
CA ALA A 128 -1.00 -17.92 5.91
C ALA A 128 -1.71 -16.85 6.75
N ALA A 129 -2.75 -17.21 7.50
CA ALA A 129 -3.48 -16.26 8.36
C ALA A 129 -2.65 -15.77 9.56
N PHE A 130 -1.69 -16.58 10.02
CA PHE A 130 -0.82 -16.25 11.17
C PHE A 130 0.49 -15.61 10.76
N LEU A 131 0.81 -15.64 9.47
CA LEU A 131 2.01 -15.04 8.89
C LEU A 131 1.72 -13.69 8.23
N LEU A 132 0.46 -13.24 8.23
CA LEU A 132 0.00 -11.99 7.63
C LEU A 132 0.19 -10.77 8.53
#